data_AF-A0A9R0P474-F1
#
_entry.id   AF-A0A9R0P474-F1
#
_cell.length_a   1.000
_cell.length_b   1.000
_cell.length_c   1.000
_cell.angle_alpha   90.00
_cell.angle_beta   90.00
_cell.angle_gamma   90.00
#
_symmetry.space_group_name_H-M   'P 1'
#
loop_
_entity.id
_entity.type
_entity.pdbx_description
1 polymer ?
#
loop_
_entity_poly.entity_id
_entity_poly.type
_entity_poly.pdbx_seq_one_letter_code
_entity_poly.pdbx_strand_id
1 'polypeptide(L)'
;MGDGQRKITDGPPANPETTYRYVDMVEIAGWFGITHRAVANWRTRYADTHPFPEPDVIIGRTPGWARERKPEIETWAAGRPGPGAGGGRPRKL
;
A
#
# COMPACT_ATOMS: atom_id res chain seq x y z
N MET A 1 -9.38 20.01 8.31
CA MET A 1 -9.16 19.18 7.12
C MET A 1 -9.99 17.94 7.32
N GLY A 2 -11.07 17.78 6.57
CA GLY A 2 -12.02 16.69 6.80
C GLY A 2 -11.38 15.37 6.39
N ASP A 3 -11.26 14.45 7.35
CA ASP A 3 -11.05 13.04 7.07
C ASP A 3 -12.24 12.56 6.25
N GLY A 4 -12.08 12.59 4.93
CA GLY A 4 -13.00 11.95 4.00
C GLY A 4 -12.84 10.45 4.14
N GLN A 5 -13.30 9.87 5.25
CA GLN A 5 -13.36 8.43 5.42
C GLN A 5 -14.15 7.85 4.25
N ARG A 6 -13.43 7.20 3.32
CA ARG A 6 -14.08 6.48 2.22
C ARG A 6 -14.99 5.44 2.86
N LYS A 7 -16.29 5.51 2.54
CA LYS A 7 -17.26 4.51 2.98
C LYS A 7 -16.89 3.17 2.34
N ILE A 8 -16.56 2.18 3.16
CA ILE A 8 -16.43 0.80 2.69
C ILE A 8 -17.84 0.24 2.53
N THR A 9 -18.16 -0.21 1.33
CA THR A 9 -19.39 -0.91 1.01
C THR A 9 -19.05 -2.22 0.33
N ASP A 10 -19.84 -3.25 0.58
CA ASP A 10 -19.68 -4.53 -0.11
C ASP A 10 -19.83 -4.30 -1.62
N GLY A 11 -18.85 -4.76 -2.38
CA GLY A 11 -18.85 -4.66 -3.83
C GLY A 11 -19.86 -5.64 -4.43
N PRO A 12 -20.54 -5.27 -5.54
CA PRO A 12 -21.27 -6.26 -6.33
C PRO A 12 -20.29 -7.33 -6.85
N PRO A 13 -20.78 -8.54 -7.18
CA PRO A 13 -19.94 -9.50 -7.89
C PRO A 13 -19.42 -8.89 -9.19
N ALA A 14 -18.23 -9.32 -9.62
CA ALA A 14 -17.74 -8.99 -10.94
C ALA A 14 -18.72 -9.49 -12.02
N ASN A 15 -18.67 -8.88 -13.20
CA ASN A 15 -19.36 -9.42 -14.37
C ASN A 15 -18.88 -10.88 -14.61
N PRO A 16 -19.76 -11.82 -14.98
CA PRO A 16 -19.38 -13.21 -15.28
C PRO A 16 -18.18 -13.38 -16.24
N GLU A 17 -18.00 -12.46 -17.18
CA GLU A 17 -16.92 -12.49 -18.19
C GLU A 17 -15.65 -11.75 -17.75
N THR A 18 -15.65 -11.13 -16.57
CA THR A 18 -14.55 -10.26 -16.10
C THR A 18 -13.99 -10.76 -14.79
N THR A 19 -12.66 -10.97 -14.75
CA THR A 19 -11.92 -11.12 -13.51
C THR A 19 -11.08 -9.87 -13.26
N TYR A 20 -11.35 -9.15 -12.18
CA TYR A 20 -10.53 -8.02 -11.78
C TYR A 20 -9.25 -8.49 -11.10
N ARG A 21 -8.11 -7.96 -11.54
CA ARG A 21 -6.81 -8.20 -10.91
C ARG A 21 -6.37 -6.95 -10.16
N TYR A 22 -6.12 -7.12 -8.87
CA TYR A 22 -5.52 -6.12 -8.00
C TYR A 22 -4.18 -6.64 -7.49
N VAL A 23 -3.33 -5.71 -7.08
CA VAL A 23 -2.04 -5.99 -6.46
C VAL A 23 -2.17 -5.85 -4.96
N ASP A 24 -1.63 -6.82 -4.22
CA ASP A 24 -1.63 -6.80 -2.76
C ASP A 24 -0.31 -6.22 -2.22
N MET A 25 -0.15 -6.24 -0.90
CA MET A 25 1.09 -5.77 -0.27
C MET A 25 2.31 -6.63 -0.62
N VAL A 26 2.14 -7.89 -1.05
CA VAL A 26 3.24 -8.78 -1.43
C VAL A 26 3.74 -8.40 -2.82
N GLU A 27 2.86 -8.21 -3.79
CA GLU A 27 3.24 -7.76 -5.14
C GLU A 27 3.84 -6.35 -5.08
N ILE A 28 3.26 -5.42 -4.31
CA ILE A 28 3.84 -4.09 -4.08
C ILE A 28 5.25 -4.22 -3.47
N ALA A 29 5.43 -5.05 -2.45
CA ALA A 29 6.75 -5.25 -1.84
C ALA A 29 7.79 -5.78 -2.83
N GLY A 30 7.36 -6.64 -3.76
CA GLY A 30 8.18 -7.14 -4.86
C GLY A 30 8.70 -6.03 -5.78
N TRP A 31 7.94 -4.96 -6.02
CA TRP A 31 8.39 -3.84 -6.84
C TRP A 31 9.56 -3.07 -6.22
N PHE A 32 9.67 -3.06 -4.89
CA PHE A 32 10.70 -2.32 -4.16
C PHE A 32 11.78 -3.20 -3.55
N GLY A 33 11.70 -4.53 -3.70
CA GLY A 33 12.64 -5.46 -3.07
C GLY A 33 12.58 -5.43 -1.53
N ILE A 34 11.39 -5.20 -0.95
CA ILE A 34 11.17 -5.13 0.51
C ILE A 34 10.22 -6.25 0.98
N THR A 35 9.90 -6.28 2.27
CA THR A 35 8.89 -7.21 2.81
C THR A 35 7.48 -6.61 2.75
N HIS A 36 6.44 -7.46 2.64
CA HIS A 36 5.05 -6.99 2.75
C HIS A 36 4.79 -6.26 4.08
N ARG A 37 5.50 -6.64 5.16
CA ARG A 37 5.41 -5.97 6.46
C ARG A 37 5.92 -4.53 6.39
N ALA A 38 6.94 -4.25 5.57
CA ALA A 38 7.41 -2.89 5.33
C ALA A 38 6.33 -2.05 4.63
N VAL A 39 5.61 -2.61 3.66
CA VAL A 39 4.46 -1.95 3.01
C VAL A 39 3.33 -1.72 4.02
N ALA A 40 3.04 -2.68 4.90
CA ALA A 40 2.08 -2.47 5.99
C ALA A 40 2.50 -1.34 6.93
N ASN A 41 3.80 -1.21 7.23
CA ASN A 41 4.34 -0.11 8.04
C ASN A 41 4.26 1.23 7.31
N TRP A 42 4.41 1.27 5.98
CA TRP A 42 4.24 2.51 5.21
C TRP A 42 2.85 3.11 5.40
N ARG A 43 1.82 2.25 5.39
CA ARG A 43 0.42 2.66 5.56
C ARG A 43 0.11 3.28 6.93
N THR A 44 0.78 2.81 7.99
CA THR A 44 0.53 3.31 9.35
C THR A 44 1.49 4.40 9.78
N ARG A 45 2.78 4.28 9.44
CA ARG A 45 3.84 5.20 9.90
C ARG A 45 3.69 6.61 9.35
N TYR A 46 3.16 6.72 8.12
CA TYR A 46 3.11 8.00 7.40
C TYR A 46 1.68 8.53 7.24
N ALA A 47 0.69 7.93 7.91
CA ALA A 47 -0.72 8.27 7.75
C ALA A 47 -1.01 9.78 7.88
N ASP A 48 -0.35 10.46 8.82
CA ASP A 48 -0.62 11.89 9.09
C ASP A 48 0.18 12.86 8.21
N THR A 49 1.37 12.46 7.76
CA THR A 49 2.34 13.39 7.14
C THR A 49 2.59 13.14 5.66
N HIS A 50 2.46 11.88 5.23
CA HIS A 50 2.71 11.44 3.85
C HIS A 50 1.90 10.17 3.58
N PRO A 51 0.56 10.25 3.59
CA PRO A 51 -0.32 9.09 3.62
C PRO A 51 -0.07 8.18 2.43
N PHE A 52 0.08 6.88 2.70
CA PHE A 52 0.17 5.88 1.64
C PHE A 52 -1.14 5.86 0.85
N PRO A 53 -1.10 5.64 -0.48
CA PRO A 53 -2.31 5.57 -1.29
C PRO A 53 -3.35 4.59 -0.71
N GLU A 54 -4.58 5.06 -0.51
CA GLU A 54 -5.69 4.22 -0.05
C GLU A 54 -5.97 3.09 -1.05
N PRO A 55 -6.35 1.88 -0.62
CA PRO A 55 -6.66 0.78 -1.52
C PRO A 55 -7.94 1.04 -2.33
N ASP A 56 -8.01 0.40 -3.49
CA ASP A 56 -9.18 0.43 -4.38
C ASP A 56 -10.20 -0.65 -4.00
N VAL A 57 -9.74 -1.74 -3.37
CA VAL A 57 -10.57 -2.87 -2.95
C VAL A 57 -10.08 -3.45 -1.62
N ILE A 58 -11.00 -4.04 -0.86
CA ILE A 58 -10.69 -4.91 0.28
C ILE A 58 -11.25 -6.31 -0.02
N ILE A 59 -10.39 -7.32 -0.06
CA ILE A 59 -10.77 -8.74 -0.22
C ILE A 59 -10.61 -9.42 1.13
N GLY A 60 -11.74 -9.63 1.84
CA GLY A 60 -11.73 -10.08 3.23
C GLY A 60 -11.03 -9.05 4.14
N ARG A 61 -9.74 -9.25 4.42
CA ARG A 61 -8.89 -8.29 5.16
C ARG A 61 -7.72 -7.74 4.33
N THR A 62 -7.59 -8.21 3.09
CA THR A 62 -6.44 -7.90 2.24
C THR A 62 -6.75 -6.66 1.40
N PRO A 63 -6.00 -5.57 1.55
CA PRO A 63 -6.13 -4.40 0.68
C PRO A 63 -5.54 -4.69 -0.69
N GLY A 64 -6.21 -4.21 -1.74
CA GLY A 64 -5.78 -4.31 -3.12
C GLY A 64 -5.76 -2.95 -3.81
N TRP A 65 -4.77 -2.75 -4.67
CA TRP A 65 -4.64 -1.58 -5.53
C TRP A 65 -4.69 -1.99 -6.99
N ALA A 66 -5.24 -1.15 -7.84
CA ALA A 66 -5.19 -1.36 -9.28
C ALA A 66 -3.72 -1.28 -9.75
N ARG A 67 -3.32 -2.16 -10.68
CA ARG A 67 -1.91 -2.32 -11.05
C ARG A 67 -1.32 -1.06 -11.69
N GLU A 68 -2.15 -0.31 -12.39
CA GLU A 68 -1.87 1.00 -12.99
C GLU A 68 -1.48 2.07 -11.98
N ARG A 69 -1.76 1.86 -10.68
CA ARG A 69 -1.34 2.78 -9.60
C ARG A 69 0.13 2.63 -9.21
N LYS A 70 0.87 1.70 -9.83
CA LYS A 70 2.31 1.52 -9.58
C LYS A 70 3.11 2.85 -9.63
N PRO A 71 2.96 3.73 -10.64
CA PRO A 71 3.71 4.99 -10.70
C PRO A 71 3.39 5.96 -9.55
N GLU A 72 2.14 5.97 -9.06
CA GLU A 72 1.72 6.75 -7.90
C GLU A 72 2.42 6.23 -6.63
N ILE A 73 2.44 4.91 -6.45
CA ILE A 73 3.09 4.25 -5.30
C ILE A 73 4.62 4.45 -5.34
N GLU A 74 5.24 4.43 -6.53
CA GLU A 74 6.66 4.73 -6.71
C GLU A 74 6.99 6.19 -6.35
N THR A 75 6.17 7.13 -6.81
CA THR A 75 6.29 8.55 -6.49
C THR A 75 6.14 8.78 -4.99
N TRP A 76 5.13 8.17 -4.37
CA TRP A 76 4.93 8.19 -2.93
C TRP A 76 6.18 7.65 -2.20
N ALA A 77 6.70 6.52 -2.65
CA ALA A 77 7.84 5.86 -2.02
C ALA A 77 9.12 6.68 -2.12
N ALA A 78 9.33 7.42 -3.21
CA ALA A 78 10.46 8.34 -3.38
C ALA A 78 10.33 9.61 -2.53
N GLY A 79 9.11 10.10 -2.33
CA GLY A 79 8.83 11.31 -1.54
C GLY A 79 8.68 11.08 -0.04
N ARG A 80 8.66 9.82 0.44
CA ARG A 80 8.41 9.53 1.85
C ARG A 80 9.53 10.09 2.73
N PRO A 81 9.21 10.66 3.92
CA PRO A 81 10.23 11.03 4.89
C PRO A 81 11.14 9.83 5.15
N GLY A 82 12.45 10.03 4.97
CA GLY A 82 13.45 8.97 5.01
C GLY A 82 13.32 8.08 6.25
N PRO A 83 13.90 6.87 6.24
CA PRO A 83 13.87 6.01 7.42
C PRO A 83 14.65 6.70 8.55
N GLY A 84 13.96 7.52 9.35
CA GLY A 84 14.57 8.22 10.47
C GLY A 84 15.23 7.20 11.38
N ALA A 85 16.56 7.31 11.52
CA ALA A 85 17.43 6.83 12.60
C ALA A 85 16.95 5.67 13.50
N GLY A 86 16.39 4.58 12.95
CA GLY A 86 15.87 3.50 13.77
C GLY A 86 15.64 2.22 12.98
N GLY A 87 16.51 1.22 13.20
CA GLY A 87 16.19 -0.18 12.91
C GLY A 87 17.11 -0.94 11.96
N GLY A 88 18.37 -0.51 11.76
CA GLY A 88 19.42 -1.39 11.23
C GLY A 88 20.49 -1.59 12.29
N ARG A 89 20.44 -2.68 13.06
CA ARG A 89 21.61 -3.08 13.85
C ARG A 89 22.74 -3.35 12.86
N PRO A 90 23.92 -2.70 12.97
CA PRO A 90 25.04 -3.04 12.13
C PRO A 90 25.36 -4.53 12.30
N ARG A 91 25.38 -5.27 11.19
CA ARG A 91 25.95 -6.61 11.17
C ARG A 91 27.44 -6.42 11.41
N LYS A 92 27.95 -6.86 12.57
CA LYS A 92 29.40 -7.00 12.76
C LYS A 92 29.89 -7.99 11.70
N LEU A 93 30.84 -7.55 10.89
CA LEU A 93 31.84 -8.43 10.28
C LEU A 93 32.75 -8.97 11.38
#